data_AF-A0A6C0ILB4-F1
#
_entry.id   AF-A0A6C0ILB4-F1
#
_cell.length_a   1.000
_cell.length_b   1.000
_cell.length_c   1.000
_cell.angle_alpha   90.00
_cell.angle_beta   90.00
_cell.angle_gamma   90.00
#
_symmetry.space_group_name_H-M   'P 1'
#
loop_
_entity.id
_entity.type
_entity.pdbx_description
1 polymer ?
#
loop_
_entity_poly.entity_id
_entity_poly.type
_entity_poly.pdbx_seq_one_letter_code
_entity_poly.pdbx_strand_id
1 'polypeptide(L)'
;MELQVEEISISPSSLAIDKSKIIKIIKIQKWFRGCVTRLKQLPLIMYKIKKYLKTQLFEFSIQNEDGRINSCNDEDEVIKLLIHKFGEKIKKPKIRMWFDILAFDYIDGWIPINIKTTTTKTSDNTGNLAMCVYAYTNEILDIHRNKSYENGKMSDILFNKLKMKNYNTNRKKDYYFIVLNKTDASDIIVNSVKGLTILTPNINNLPFQVCWNKNRTFKYENITKKIKLFINSLQNPKPSWKETFLSNIRTLDLDL
;
A
#
# COMPACT_ATOMS: atom_id res chain seq x y z
N MET A 1 -74.75 -29.85 10.06
CA MET A 1 -73.78 -28.92 10.66
C MET A 1 -72.86 -28.50 9.53
N GLU A 2 -73.26 -27.44 8.81
CA GLU A 2 -72.59 -27.00 7.58
C GLU A 2 -71.29 -26.25 7.92
N LEU A 3 -70.19 -26.69 7.31
CA LEU A 3 -68.88 -26.05 7.39
C LEU A 3 -68.89 -24.82 6.47
N GLN A 4 -68.85 -23.62 7.05
CA GLN A 4 -68.50 -22.40 6.33
C GLN A 4 -66.97 -22.36 6.16
N VAL A 5 -66.51 -22.48 4.92
CA VAL A 5 -65.13 -22.19 4.53
C VAL A 5 -65.11 -20.74 4.07
N GLU A 6 -64.55 -19.83 4.87
CA GLU A 6 -64.26 -18.47 4.44
C GLU A 6 -63.09 -18.50 3.42
N GLU A 7 -63.40 -18.21 2.15
CA GLU A 7 -62.38 -17.89 1.16
C GLU A 7 -61.77 -16.52 1.50
N ILE A 8 -60.55 -16.54 2.04
CA ILE A 8 -59.73 -15.34 2.18
C ILE A 8 -59.23 -14.95 0.78
N SER A 9 -60.03 -14.18 0.05
CA SER A 9 -59.61 -13.56 -1.21
C SER A 9 -58.62 -12.43 -0.91
N ILE A 10 -57.32 -12.73 -0.92
CA ILE A 10 -56.30 -11.69 -0.87
C ILE A 10 -56.32 -10.94 -2.21
N SER A 11 -56.85 -9.71 -2.19
CA SER A 11 -56.84 -8.82 -3.34
C SER A 11 -55.41 -8.67 -3.92
N PRO A 12 -55.23 -8.78 -5.25
CA PRO A 12 -53.93 -8.53 -5.92
C PRO A 12 -53.37 -7.12 -5.68
N SER A 13 -54.21 -6.19 -5.20
CA SER A 13 -53.78 -4.82 -4.85
C SER A 13 -52.80 -4.75 -3.68
N SER A 14 -52.66 -5.82 -2.89
CA SER A 14 -51.69 -5.92 -1.79
C SER A 14 -50.22 -6.08 -2.27
N LEU A 15 -50.01 -6.31 -3.56
CA LEU A 15 -48.69 -6.46 -4.21
C LEU A 15 -48.27 -5.26 -5.06
N ALA A 16 -48.85 -4.08 -4.81
CA ALA A 16 -48.36 -2.83 -5.41
C ALA A 16 -46.97 -2.49 -4.84
N ILE A 17 -45.91 -3.05 -5.44
CA ILE A 17 -44.53 -2.73 -5.07
C ILE A 17 -44.33 -1.23 -5.34
N ASP A 18 -44.20 -0.47 -4.26
CA ASP A 18 -43.98 0.96 -4.29
C ASP A 18 -42.75 1.28 -5.14
N LYS A 19 -42.98 1.85 -6.33
CA LYS A 19 -41.92 2.26 -7.26
C LYS A 19 -40.89 3.17 -6.61
N SER A 20 -41.28 3.99 -5.61
CA SER A 20 -40.37 4.83 -4.83
C SER A 20 -39.40 3.99 -3.99
N LYS A 21 -39.87 2.91 -3.34
CA LYS A 21 -39.02 1.96 -2.61
C LYS A 21 -38.05 1.26 -3.56
N ILE A 22 -38.51 0.81 -4.73
CA ILE A 22 -37.64 0.18 -5.74
C ILE A 22 -36.50 1.14 -6.15
N ILE A 23 -36.82 2.39 -6.48
CA ILE A 23 -35.82 3.40 -6.88
C ILE A 23 -34.78 3.63 -5.75
N LYS A 24 -35.22 3.71 -4.49
CA LYS A 24 -34.32 3.83 -3.34
C LYS A 24 -33.39 2.62 -3.21
N ILE A 25 -33.93 1.41 -3.34
CA ILE A 25 -33.16 0.16 -3.29
C ILE A 25 -32.09 0.15 -4.40
N ILE A 26 -32.45 0.51 -5.63
CA ILE A 26 -31.51 0.57 -6.77
C ILE A 26 -30.38 1.58 -6.48
N LYS A 27 -30.70 2.76 -5.93
CA LYS A 27 -29.69 3.76 -5.55
C LYS A 27 -28.72 3.23 -4.49
N ILE A 28 -29.24 2.57 -3.46
CA ILE A 28 -28.42 1.97 -2.39
C ILE A 28 -27.51 0.88 -2.96
N GLN A 29 -28.05 -0.02 -3.78
CA GLN A 29 -27.26 -1.08 -4.41
C GLN A 29 -26.15 -0.52 -5.30
N LYS A 30 -26.43 0.52 -6.10
CA LYS A 30 -25.43 1.20 -6.93
C LYS A 30 -24.32 1.80 -6.07
N TRP A 31 -24.68 2.48 -4.97
CA TRP A 31 -23.71 3.05 -4.04
C TRP A 31 -22.85 1.97 -3.37
N PHE A 32 -23.47 0.91 -2.86
CA PHE A 32 -22.78 -0.21 -2.22
C PHE A 32 -21.82 -0.91 -3.16
N ARG A 33 -22.27 -1.25 -4.39
CA ARG A 33 -21.40 -1.82 -5.44
C ARG A 33 -20.22 -0.91 -5.72
N GLY A 34 -20.45 0.40 -5.83
CA GLY A 34 -19.38 1.37 -6.00
C GLY A 34 -18.38 1.36 -4.84
N CYS A 35 -18.85 1.27 -3.60
CA CYS A 35 -17.98 1.16 -2.42
C CYS A 35 -17.14 -0.12 -2.42
N VAL A 36 -17.75 -1.27 -2.75
CA VAL A 36 -17.04 -2.56 -2.87
C VAL A 36 -16.01 -2.54 -3.99
N THR A 37 -16.34 -1.96 -5.15
CA THR A 37 -15.39 -1.82 -6.26
C THR A 37 -14.19 -0.97 -5.85
N ARG A 38 -14.42 0.18 -5.21
CA ARG A 38 -13.35 1.08 -4.74
C ARG A 38 -12.48 0.46 -3.65
N LEU A 39 -13.02 -0.44 -2.83
CA LEU A 39 -12.23 -1.20 -1.85
C LEU A 39 -11.21 -2.11 -2.53
N LYS A 40 -11.55 -2.65 -3.70
CA LYS A 40 -10.75 -3.65 -4.43
C LYS A 40 -9.84 -3.06 -5.52
N GLN A 41 -9.79 -1.75 -5.64
CA GLN A 41 -9.02 -1.04 -6.67
C GLN A 41 -8.06 -0.05 -6.04
N LEU A 42 -7.01 0.30 -6.78
CA LEU A 42 -6.11 1.38 -6.41
C LEU A 42 -6.82 2.74 -6.57
N PRO A 43 -6.34 3.81 -5.89
CA PRO A 43 -6.79 5.17 -6.15
C PRO A 43 -6.66 5.53 -7.63
N LEU A 44 -7.56 6.38 -8.14
CA LEU A 44 -7.60 6.72 -9.56
C LEU A 44 -6.31 7.41 -10.02
N ILE A 45 -5.69 8.22 -9.15
CA ILE A 45 -4.42 8.88 -9.44
C ILE A 45 -3.31 7.86 -9.77
N MET A 46 -3.29 6.67 -9.15
CA MET A 46 -2.29 5.63 -9.43
C MET A 46 -2.40 5.10 -10.86
N TYR A 47 -3.63 4.89 -11.35
CA TYR A 47 -3.86 4.45 -12.73
C TYR A 47 -3.50 5.54 -13.74
N LYS A 48 -3.79 6.81 -13.42
CA LYS A 48 -3.42 7.95 -14.27
C LYS A 48 -1.90 8.12 -14.37
N ILE A 49 -1.20 8.03 -13.25
CA ILE A 49 0.27 8.08 -13.21
C ILE A 49 0.85 6.92 -14.02
N LYS A 50 0.39 5.68 -13.77
CA LYS A 50 0.83 4.50 -14.55
C LYS A 50 0.64 4.70 -16.04
N LYS A 51 -0.54 5.16 -16.47
CA LYS A 51 -0.83 5.39 -17.89
C LYS A 51 0.10 6.45 -18.48
N TYR A 52 0.35 7.53 -17.76
CA TYR A 52 1.23 8.60 -18.23
C TYR A 52 2.69 8.16 -18.35
N LEU A 53 3.23 7.48 -17.34
CA LEU A 53 4.61 7.00 -17.36
C LEU A 53 4.85 5.99 -18.48
N LYS A 54 3.86 5.14 -18.79
CA LYS A 54 3.92 4.21 -19.92
C LYS A 54 4.07 4.87 -21.29
N THR A 55 3.65 6.14 -21.44
CA THR A 55 3.77 6.86 -22.72
C THR A 55 5.04 7.69 -22.79
N GLN A 56 5.87 7.70 -21.75
CA GLN A 56 7.14 8.43 -21.76
C GLN A 56 8.25 7.52 -22.27
N LEU A 57 9.12 8.09 -23.10
CA LEU A 57 10.44 7.51 -23.33
C LEU A 57 11.31 7.86 -22.11
N PHE A 58 11.66 6.87 -21.30
CA PHE A 58 12.49 7.07 -20.11
C PHE A 58 13.78 6.27 -20.26
N GLU A 59 14.92 6.95 -20.14
CA GLU A 59 16.25 6.34 -20.16
C GLU A 59 16.78 6.28 -18.73
N PHE A 60 17.17 5.08 -18.29
CA PHE A 60 17.68 4.87 -16.94
C PHE A 60 19.18 5.18 -16.87
N SER A 61 19.61 5.79 -15.77
CA SER A 61 20.99 6.15 -15.50
C SER A 61 21.89 4.92 -15.41
N ILE A 62 23.00 4.97 -16.13
CA ILE A 62 24.11 4.01 -16.10
C ILE A 62 25.45 4.69 -15.75
N GLN A 63 25.40 5.95 -15.30
CA GLN A 63 26.58 6.81 -15.18
C GLN A 63 27.49 6.43 -14.02
N ASN A 64 26.96 5.85 -12.95
CA ASN A 64 27.71 5.47 -11.77
C ASN A 64 27.86 3.95 -11.65
N GLU A 65 29.00 3.49 -11.13
CA GLU A 65 29.19 2.08 -10.78
C GLU A 65 28.24 1.64 -9.66
N ASP A 66 27.96 2.52 -8.69
CA ASP A 66 26.95 2.26 -7.67
C ASP A 66 25.53 2.43 -8.25
N GLY A 67 24.89 1.29 -8.50
CA GLY A 67 23.51 1.22 -8.98
C GLY A 67 22.49 1.95 -8.08
N ARG A 68 22.79 2.16 -6.79
CA ARG A 68 21.91 2.95 -5.89
C ARG A 68 21.88 4.42 -6.27
N ILE A 69 23.02 5.00 -6.63
CA ILE A 69 23.11 6.40 -7.08
C ILE A 69 22.30 6.56 -8.36
N ASN A 70 22.44 5.62 -9.30
CA ASN A 70 21.65 5.62 -10.52
C ASN A 70 20.14 5.56 -10.23
N SER A 71 19.69 4.67 -9.32
CA SER A 71 18.28 4.61 -8.95
C SER A 71 17.78 5.90 -8.31
N CYS A 72 18.54 6.54 -7.42
CA CYS A 72 18.17 7.83 -6.85
C CYS A 72 17.98 8.91 -7.93
N ASN A 73 18.90 8.99 -8.90
CA ASN A 73 18.79 9.93 -10.02
C ASN A 73 17.55 9.64 -10.88
N ASP A 74 17.30 8.37 -11.20
CA ASP A 74 16.12 7.96 -11.98
C ASP A 74 14.82 8.34 -11.24
N GLU A 75 14.75 8.07 -9.94
CA GLU A 75 13.59 8.39 -9.08
C GLU A 75 13.33 9.91 -9.08
N ASP A 76 14.38 10.74 -9.02
CA ASP A 76 14.27 12.20 -9.11
C ASP A 76 13.75 12.69 -10.47
N GLU A 77 14.21 12.10 -11.58
CA GLU A 77 13.69 12.43 -12.92
C GLU A 77 12.22 12.03 -13.08
N VAL A 78 11.81 10.87 -12.56
CA VAL A 78 10.40 10.47 -12.53
C VAL A 78 9.56 11.48 -11.75
N ILE A 79 10.04 11.95 -10.59
CA ILE A 79 9.33 12.97 -9.81
C ILE A 79 9.16 14.26 -10.64
N LYS A 80 10.19 14.71 -11.35
CA LYS A 80 10.10 15.89 -12.23
C LYS A 80 9.04 15.70 -13.31
N LEU A 81 9.01 14.54 -13.98
CA LEU A 81 7.99 14.22 -14.99
C LEU A 81 6.57 14.24 -14.41
N LEU A 82 6.38 13.71 -13.21
CA LEU A 82 5.08 13.70 -12.54
C LEU A 82 4.62 15.11 -12.14
N ILE A 83 5.52 15.93 -11.59
CA ILE A 83 5.21 17.32 -11.24
C ILE A 83 4.84 18.11 -12.50
N HIS A 84 5.62 17.98 -13.58
CA HIS A 84 5.34 18.64 -14.84
C HIS A 84 3.95 18.28 -15.39
N LYS A 85 3.56 16.99 -15.32
CA LYS A 85 2.28 16.52 -15.86
C LYS A 85 1.07 16.86 -15.01
N PHE A 86 1.19 16.69 -13.70
CA PHE A 86 0.05 16.71 -12.77
C PHE A 86 -0.02 18.00 -11.94
N GLY A 87 1.00 18.85 -12.03
CA GLY A 87 1.06 20.16 -11.37
C GLY A 87 0.84 20.05 -9.87
N GLU A 88 -0.07 20.88 -9.36
CA GLU A 88 -0.41 20.98 -7.93
C GLU A 88 -0.93 19.68 -7.31
N LYS A 89 -1.30 18.67 -8.12
CA LYS A 89 -1.72 17.36 -7.61
C LYS A 89 -0.56 16.49 -7.15
N ILE A 90 0.68 16.88 -7.41
CA ILE A 90 1.89 16.18 -6.96
C ILE A 90 2.72 17.16 -6.13
N LYS A 91 3.06 16.75 -4.90
CA LYS A 91 3.94 17.52 -4.02
C LYS A 91 5.19 16.72 -3.73
N LYS A 92 6.36 17.30 -4.03
CA LYS A 92 7.65 16.77 -3.57
C LYS A 92 7.87 17.22 -2.12
N PRO A 93 8.11 16.30 -1.18
CA PRO A 93 8.43 16.64 0.20
C PRO A 93 9.88 17.10 0.34
N LYS A 94 10.25 17.50 1.57
CA LYS A 94 11.64 17.72 1.93
C LYS A 94 12.45 16.42 1.85
N ILE A 95 13.76 16.56 1.64
CA ILE A 95 14.70 15.44 1.56
C ILE A 95 14.60 14.58 2.83
N ARG A 96 14.71 13.26 2.68
CA ARG A 96 14.63 12.24 3.74
C ARG A 96 13.26 12.09 4.41
N MET A 97 12.19 12.53 3.76
CA MET A 97 10.84 12.15 4.16
C MET A 97 10.57 10.67 3.89
N TRP A 98 9.56 10.12 4.56
CA TRP A 98 9.23 8.69 4.54
C TRP A 98 8.41 8.27 3.31
N PHE A 99 8.28 9.17 2.33
CA PHE A 99 7.68 8.99 1.01
C PHE A 99 8.37 9.97 0.05
N ASP A 100 8.28 9.70 -1.25
CA ASP A 100 8.97 10.50 -2.29
C ASP A 100 8.06 11.58 -2.87
N ILE A 101 6.75 11.33 -2.91
CA ILE A 101 5.74 12.31 -3.30
C ILE A 101 4.44 12.13 -2.48
N LEU A 102 3.67 13.21 -2.36
CA LEU A 102 2.23 13.12 -2.12
C LEU A 102 1.49 13.33 -3.43
N ALA A 103 0.52 12.46 -3.71
CA ALA A 103 -0.38 12.64 -4.84
C ALA A 103 -1.82 12.89 -4.36
N PHE A 104 -2.53 13.80 -5.01
CA PHE A 104 -3.93 14.08 -4.69
C PHE A 104 -4.89 13.21 -5.51
N ASP A 105 -5.68 12.41 -4.83
CA ASP A 105 -6.84 11.71 -5.37
C ASP A 105 -8.13 12.36 -4.88
N TYR A 106 -9.11 12.56 -5.77
CA TYR A 106 -10.38 13.21 -5.41
C TYR A 106 -11.21 12.42 -4.39
N ILE A 107 -11.02 11.10 -4.30
CA ILE A 107 -11.78 10.23 -3.40
C ILE A 107 -10.99 9.99 -2.11
N ASP A 108 -9.70 9.71 -2.24
CA ASP A 108 -8.86 9.25 -1.14
C ASP A 108 -8.03 10.37 -0.49
N GLY A 109 -7.97 11.56 -1.11
CA GLY A 109 -7.23 12.72 -0.61
C GLY A 109 -5.74 12.64 -0.97
N TRP A 110 -4.90 13.21 -0.12
CA TRP A 110 -3.44 13.12 -0.27
C TRP A 110 -2.93 11.74 0.14
N ILE A 111 -2.29 11.04 -0.80
CA ILE A 111 -1.72 9.71 -0.57
C ILE A 111 -0.18 9.75 -0.65
N PRO A 112 0.53 9.13 0.31
CA PRO A 112 1.98 8.99 0.24
C PRO A 112 2.39 7.90 -0.73
N ILE A 113 3.39 8.19 -1.56
CA ILE A 113 3.89 7.28 -2.59
C ILE A 113 5.41 7.23 -2.53
N ASN A 114 5.95 6.03 -2.64
CA ASN A 114 7.36 5.77 -2.90
C ASN A 114 7.56 5.42 -4.38
N ILE A 115 8.59 5.98 -5.00
CA ILE A 115 8.99 5.71 -6.37
C ILE A 115 10.23 4.84 -6.32
N LYS A 116 10.26 3.79 -7.13
CA LYS A 116 11.38 2.85 -7.20
C LYS A 116 11.77 2.61 -8.64
N THR A 117 13.07 2.63 -8.93
CA THR A 117 13.60 2.14 -10.21
C THR A 117 14.50 0.95 -9.96
N THR A 118 14.19 -0.17 -10.63
CA THR A 118 14.80 -1.47 -10.32
C THR A 118 14.69 -2.42 -11.50
N THR A 119 15.52 -3.45 -11.56
CA THR A 119 15.37 -4.53 -12.55
C THR A 119 14.23 -5.49 -12.19
N THR A 120 13.59 -5.33 -11.02
CA THR A 120 12.48 -6.13 -10.47
C THR A 120 12.80 -7.58 -10.10
N LYS A 121 14.01 -8.05 -10.45
CA LYS A 121 14.47 -9.44 -10.24
C LYS A 121 14.83 -9.73 -8.78
N THR A 122 15.44 -8.76 -8.10
CA THR A 122 15.85 -8.87 -6.69
C THR A 122 14.82 -8.24 -5.76
N SER A 123 15.02 -8.41 -4.45
CA SER A 123 14.15 -7.77 -3.45
C SER A 123 14.68 -6.38 -3.13
N ASP A 124 13.82 -5.37 -3.20
CA ASP A 124 14.15 -3.98 -2.93
C ASP A 124 13.67 -3.55 -1.54
N ASN A 125 14.37 -2.58 -0.96
CA ASN A 125 13.90 -1.90 0.24
C ASN A 125 12.68 -1.04 -0.12
N THR A 126 11.60 -1.18 0.65
CA THR A 126 10.31 -0.56 0.30
C THR A 126 10.02 0.75 1.03
N GLY A 127 10.67 1.00 2.17
CA GLY A 127 10.45 2.20 2.96
C GLY A 127 10.90 2.00 4.40
N ASN A 128 10.42 2.86 5.30
CA ASN A 128 10.75 2.84 6.71
C ASN A 128 9.56 2.35 7.57
N LEU A 129 9.67 2.35 8.90
CA LEU A 129 8.59 1.85 9.76
C LEU A 129 7.36 2.77 9.78
N ALA A 130 7.50 4.05 9.44
CA ALA A 130 6.37 4.97 9.36
C ALA A 130 5.35 4.54 8.29
N MET A 131 5.85 3.99 7.18
CA MET A 131 5.03 3.34 6.15
C MET A 131 4.14 2.25 6.75
N CYS A 132 4.70 1.35 7.56
CA CYS A 132 3.95 0.27 8.21
C CYS A 132 2.94 0.80 9.23
N VAL A 133 3.33 1.79 10.05
CA VAL A 133 2.41 2.43 11.01
C VAL A 133 1.22 3.04 10.27
N TYR A 134 1.49 3.80 9.20
CA TYR A 134 0.45 4.42 8.39
C TYR A 134 -0.49 3.40 7.75
N ALA A 135 0.07 2.39 7.09
CA ALA A 135 -0.72 1.42 6.35
C ALA A 135 -1.46 0.42 7.25
N TYR A 136 -0.84 -0.10 8.31
CA TYR A 136 -1.39 -1.22 9.07
C TYR A 136 -2.18 -0.83 10.32
N THR A 137 -1.98 0.37 10.88
CA THR A 137 -2.58 0.76 12.15
C THR A 137 -3.59 1.90 12.00
N ASN A 138 -4.43 2.11 13.01
CA ASN A 138 -5.31 3.28 13.07
C ASN A 138 -4.57 4.59 13.44
N GLU A 139 -3.24 4.55 13.65
CA GLU A 139 -2.47 5.72 14.07
C GLU A 139 -2.47 6.84 13.04
N ILE A 140 -2.79 8.07 13.45
CA ILE A 140 -2.84 9.21 12.53
C ILE A 140 -1.43 9.80 12.43
N LEU A 141 -0.80 9.63 11.26
CA LEU A 141 0.45 10.32 10.95
C LEU A 141 0.13 11.59 10.15
N ASP A 142 0.76 12.70 10.53
CA ASP A 142 0.74 13.93 9.76
C ASP A 142 1.63 13.78 8.52
N ILE A 143 0.99 13.68 7.36
CA ILE A 143 1.65 13.59 6.05
C ILE A 143 2.17 14.95 5.55
N HIS A 144 1.74 16.06 6.16
CA HIS A 144 2.14 17.42 5.80
C HIS A 144 3.22 17.99 6.72
N ARG A 145 3.68 17.22 7.69
CA ARG A 145 4.75 17.64 8.60
C ARG A 145 6.07 17.92 7.87
N ASN A 146 6.87 18.80 8.48
CA ASN A 146 8.16 19.24 7.94
C ASN A 146 9.35 18.31 8.21
N LYS A 147 9.21 17.28 9.05
CA LYS A 147 10.30 16.35 9.43
C LYS A 147 9.82 14.91 9.31
N SER A 148 10.69 14.00 8.92
CA SER A 148 10.35 12.57 8.86
C SER A 148 10.10 11.96 10.24
N TYR A 149 9.50 10.77 10.24
CA TYR A 149 9.31 9.97 11.45
C TYR A 149 10.53 9.10 11.72
N GLU A 150 10.91 9.00 13.00
CA GLU A 150 12.07 8.23 13.44
C GLU A 150 11.70 6.76 13.60
N ASN A 151 12.52 5.85 13.06
CA ASN A 151 12.23 4.42 13.06
C ASN A 151 12.03 3.83 14.47
N GLY A 152 12.83 4.22 15.46
CA GLY A 152 12.68 3.73 16.84
C GLY A 152 11.31 4.06 17.45
N LYS A 153 10.86 5.31 17.32
CA LYS A 153 9.50 5.70 17.78
C LYS A 153 8.41 4.97 16.99
N MET A 154 8.60 4.80 15.68
CA MET A 154 7.63 4.08 14.85
C MET A 154 7.58 2.59 15.16
N SER A 155 8.67 1.94 15.56
CA SER A 155 8.64 0.53 15.99
C SER A 155 7.80 0.36 17.25
N ASP A 156 7.95 1.25 18.24
CA ASP A 156 7.19 1.18 19.49
C ASP A 156 5.69 1.35 19.24
N ILE A 157 5.32 2.35 18.43
CA ILE A 157 3.93 2.59 18.02
C ILE A 157 3.38 1.38 17.26
N LEU A 158 4.13 0.90 16.27
CA LEU A 158 3.70 -0.24 15.45
C LEU A 158 3.45 -1.46 16.32
N PHE A 159 4.40 -1.82 17.18
CA PHE A 159 4.28 -2.97 18.08
C PHE A 159 3.05 -2.85 18.99
N ASN A 160 2.89 -1.72 19.68
CA ASN A 160 1.78 -1.51 20.60
C ASN A 160 0.42 -1.56 19.89
N LYS A 161 0.30 -0.91 18.72
CA LYS A 161 -0.95 -0.93 17.95
C LYS A 161 -1.29 -2.31 17.42
N LEU A 162 -0.30 -3.07 16.96
CA LEU A 162 -0.51 -4.45 16.51
C LEU A 162 -0.92 -5.35 17.68
N LYS A 163 -0.25 -5.24 18.83
CA LYS A 163 -0.58 -5.98 20.06
C LYS A 163 -2.01 -5.72 20.53
N MET A 164 -2.44 -4.45 20.50
CA MET A 164 -3.80 -4.04 20.87
C MET A 164 -4.85 -4.28 19.78
N LYS A 165 -4.47 -4.83 18.62
CA LYS A 165 -5.34 -5.01 17.44
C LYS A 165 -5.97 -3.70 16.91
N ASN A 166 -5.28 -2.58 17.10
CA ASN A 166 -5.68 -1.25 16.63
C ASN A 166 -5.34 -1.07 15.14
N TYR A 167 -6.00 -1.86 14.30
CA TYR A 167 -5.71 -1.98 12.88
C TYR A 167 -6.33 -0.87 12.03
N ASN A 168 -5.73 -0.64 10.87
CA ASN A 168 -6.24 0.33 9.89
C ASN A 168 -7.48 -0.21 9.15
N THR A 169 -8.67 0.13 9.64
CA THR A 169 -9.95 -0.17 8.98
C THR A 169 -10.34 0.86 7.92
N ASN A 170 -9.61 1.98 7.81
CA ASN A 170 -9.88 3.02 6.83
C ASN A 170 -9.32 2.62 5.45
N ARG A 171 -10.21 2.48 4.44
CA ARG A 171 -9.79 2.13 3.08
C ARG A 171 -8.96 3.22 2.39
N LYS A 172 -9.19 4.48 2.74
CA LYS A 172 -8.54 5.64 2.09
C LYS A 172 -7.09 5.81 2.56
N LYS A 173 -6.72 5.11 3.64
CA LYS A 173 -5.42 5.20 4.28
C LYS A 173 -4.58 4.00 3.89
N ASP A 174 -3.64 4.20 2.99
CA ASP A 174 -2.63 3.20 2.59
C ASP A 174 -1.40 3.90 2.02
N TYR A 175 -0.30 3.17 1.86
CA TYR A 175 0.94 3.67 1.30
C TYR A 175 1.24 2.99 -0.03
N TYR A 176 1.56 3.78 -1.05
CA TYR A 176 1.59 3.30 -2.43
C TYR A 176 3.01 3.28 -3.00
N PHE A 177 3.15 2.49 -4.06
CA PHE A 177 4.40 2.31 -4.79
C PHE A 177 4.16 2.55 -6.28
N ILE A 178 5.08 3.29 -6.91
CA ILE A 178 5.26 3.34 -8.35
C ILE A 178 6.63 2.76 -8.65
N VAL A 179 6.69 1.71 -9.45
CA VAL A 179 7.95 1.02 -9.75
C VAL A 179 8.16 0.98 -11.25
N LEU A 180 9.30 1.49 -11.68
CA LEU A 180 9.74 1.47 -13.07
C LEU A 180 10.78 0.37 -13.25
N ASN A 181 10.53 -0.48 -14.24
CA ASN A 181 11.43 -1.58 -14.56
C ASN A 181 12.59 -1.09 -15.45
N LYS A 182 13.82 -1.18 -14.95
CA LYS A 182 15.02 -0.77 -15.70
C LYS A 182 15.26 -1.58 -16.97
N THR A 183 14.68 -2.78 -17.08
CA THR A 183 14.81 -3.61 -18.29
C THR A 183 13.75 -3.29 -19.36
N ASP A 184 12.67 -2.61 -18.98
CA ASP A 184 11.57 -2.21 -19.87
C ASP A 184 10.88 -0.96 -19.30
N ALA A 185 11.19 0.21 -19.86
CA ALA A 185 10.64 1.48 -19.38
C ALA A 185 9.10 1.58 -19.49
N SER A 186 8.47 0.78 -20.37
CA SER A 186 7.01 0.73 -20.49
C SER A 186 6.35 -0.15 -19.41
N ASP A 187 7.16 -0.90 -18.68
CA ASP A 187 6.72 -1.80 -17.64
C ASP A 187 6.67 -1.10 -16.27
N ILE A 188 5.50 -0.51 -16.03
CA ILE A 188 5.19 0.24 -14.80
C ILE A 188 4.32 -0.61 -13.87
N ILE A 189 4.85 -0.90 -12.68
CA ILE A 189 4.12 -1.57 -11.60
C ILE A 189 3.58 -0.51 -10.64
N VAL A 190 2.31 -0.66 -10.26
CA VAL A 190 1.70 0.14 -9.19
C VAL A 190 1.09 -0.81 -8.18
N ASN A 191 1.40 -0.58 -6.90
CA ASN A 191 0.90 -1.41 -5.82
C ASN A 191 0.79 -0.57 -4.53
N SER A 192 0.40 -1.19 -3.43
CA SER A 192 0.39 -0.57 -2.11
C SER A 192 0.79 -1.56 -1.02
N VAL A 193 1.07 -1.06 0.18
CA VAL A 193 1.43 -1.90 1.32
C VAL A 193 0.33 -2.92 1.63
N LYS A 194 -0.95 -2.52 1.66
CA LYS A 194 -2.07 -3.47 1.80
C LYS A 194 -2.37 -4.28 0.54
N GLY A 195 -1.66 -4.06 -0.56
CA GLY A 195 -1.78 -4.79 -1.82
C GLY A 195 -0.74 -5.88 -2.03
N LEU A 196 0.37 -5.83 -1.27
CA LEU A 196 1.46 -6.80 -1.34
C LEU A 196 1.00 -8.20 -0.92
N THR A 197 1.60 -9.22 -1.52
CA THR A 197 1.31 -10.63 -1.23
C THR A 197 2.50 -11.43 -0.76
N ILE A 198 3.71 -11.05 -1.17
CA ILE A 198 4.94 -11.74 -0.79
C ILE A 198 5.90 -10.68 -0.22
N LEU A 199 6.26 -10.83 1.05
CA LEU A 199 7.22 -10.00 1.74
C LEU A 199 8.48 -10.82 2.01
N THR A 200 9.64 -10.20 1.79
CA THR A 200 10.94 -10.78 2.13
C THR A 200 11.42 -10.13 3.45
N PRO A 201 11.80 -10.88 4.48
CA PRO A 201 12.35 -10.31 5.71
C PRO A 201 13.57 -9.41 5.43
N ASN A 202 13.72 -8.30 6.15
CA ASN A 202 14.88 -7.43 6.02
C ASN A 202 15.44 -6.98 7.38
N ILE A 203 16.39 -7.75 7.88
CA ILE A 203 17.02 -7.54 9.19
C ILE A 203 17.90 -6.28 9.17
N ASN A 204 18.58 -6.02 8.06
CA ASN A 204 19.52 -4.91 7.95
C ASN A 204 18.82 -3.56 7.77
N ASN A 205 17.62 -3.54 7.19
CA ASN A 205 16.86 -2.32 6.95
C ASN A 205 15.34 -2.59 7.03
N LEU A 206 14.84 -2.70 8.26
CA LEU A 206 13.41 -2.85 8.56
C LEU A 206 12.55 -1.86 7.76
N PRO A 207 11.33 -2.23 7.37
CA PRO A 207 10.56 -3.37 7.88
C PRO A 207 10.73 -4.67 7.07
N PHE A 208 10.75 -4.59 5.75
CA PHE A 208 10.84 -5.75 4.84
C PHE A 208 11.27 -5.30 3.45
N GLN A 209 11.64 -6.27 2.62
CA GLN A 209 11.90 -6.09 1.20
C GLN A 209 10.80 -6.68 0.34
N VAL A 210 10.73 -6.21 -0.91
CA VAL A 210 9.77 -6.70 -1.90
C VAL A 210 10.48 -7.01 -3.19
N CYS A 211 10.30 -8.24 -3.68
CA CYS A 211 10.58 -8.57 -5.07
C CYS A 211 9.36 -8.18 -5.92
N TRP A 212 9.52 -7.16 -6.77
CA TRP A 212 8.41 -6.59 -7.54
C TRP A 212 7.86 -7.56 -8.59
N ASN A 213 8.70 -8.43 -9.16
CA ASN A 213 8.23 -9.51 -10.04
C ASN A 213 7.21 -10.44 -9.37
N LYS A 214 7.27 -10.60 -8.04
CA LYS A 214 6.32 -11.40 -7.27
C LYS A 214 5.12 -10.60 -6.76
N ASN A 215 5.13 -9.27 -6.92
CA ASN A 215 4.14 -8.33 -6.40
C ASN A 215 3.66 -7.32 -7.46
N ARG A 216 3.49 -7.77 -8.71
CA ARG A 216 3.16 -6.91 -9.86
C ARG A 216 1.72 -6.36 -9.83
N THR A 217 0.82 -7.09 -9.20
CA THR A 217 -0.62 -6.79 -9.19
C THR A 217 -1.06 -6.49 -7.77
N PHE A 218 -1.78 -5.37 -7.61
CA PHE A 218 -2.48 -5.06 -6.37
C PHE A 218 -3.52 -6.13 -6.05
N LYS A 219 -3.46 -6.72 -4.86
CA LYS A 219 -4.45 -7.68 -4.37
C LYS A 219 -5.02 -7.24 -3.03
N TYR A 220 -6.27 -6.77 -3.06
CA TYR A 220 -7.02 -6.45 -1.86
C TYR A 220 -7.26 -7.71 -1.01
N GLU A 221 -6.95 -7.60 0.28
CA GLU A 221 -7.37 -8.57 1.30
C GLU A 221 -7.77 -7.86 2.59
N ASN A 222 -8.42 -8.60 3.49
CA ASN A 222 -8.73 -8.12 4.82
C ASN A 222 -7.45 -7.71 5.58
N ILE A 223 -7.51 -6.59 6.30
CA ILE A 223 -6.38 -6.03 7.04
C ILE A 223 -5.72 -7.04 7.99
N THR A 224 -6.50 -7.90 8.63
CA THR A 224 -5.98 -8.94 9.53
C THR A 224 -5.08 -9.93 8.79
N LYS A 225 -5.39 -10.29 7.53
CA LYS A 225 -4.53 -11.15 6.72
C LYS A 225 -3.23 -10.45 6.34
N LYS A 226 -3.30 -9.17 5.97
CA LYS A 226 -2.11 -8.38 5.63
C LYS A 226 -1.18 -8.17 6.83
N ILE A 227 -1.74 -7.97 8.02
CA ILE A 227 -0.97 -7.90 9.26
C ILE A 227 -0.33 -9.25 9.60
N LYS A 228 -1.04 -10.36 9.43
CA LYS A 228 -0.45 -11.70 9.60
C LYS A 228 0.72 -11.92 8.62
N LEU A 229 0.56 -11.56 7.35
CA LEU A 229 1.64 -11.61 6.36
C LEU A 229 2.87 -10.79 6.81
N PHE A 230 2.64 -9.57 7.29
CA PHE A 230 3.68 -8.70 7.83
C PHE A 230 4.39 -9.31 9.05
N ILE A 231 3.65 -9.74 10.07
CA ILE A 231 4.21 -10.33 11.29
C ILE A 231 5.01 -11.60 10.95
N ASN A 232 4.48 -12.47 10.09
CA ASN A 232 5.18 -13.69 9.68
C ASN A 232 6.52 -13.38 9.00
N SER A 233 6.58 -12.29 8.22
CA SER A 233 7.84 -11.85 7.58
C SER A 233 8.88 -11.33 8.57
N LEU A 234 8.46 -10.82 9.73
CA LEU A 234 9.36 -10.34 10.78
C LEU A 234 9.77 -11.43 11.77
N GLN A 235 8.91 -12.42 12.00
CA GLN A 235 9.17 -13.50 12.97
C GLN A 235 10.09 -14.60 12.43
N ASN A 236 10.17 -14.76 11.11
CA ASN A 236 10.96 -15.82 10.48
C ASN A 236 12.04 -15.26 9.54
N PRO A 237 12.91 -14.33 10.00
CA PRO A 237 14.01 -13.88 9.17
C PRO A 237 15.07 -15.00 9.06
N LYS A 238 15.70 -15.13 7.89
CA LYS A 238 16.88 -15.98 7.77
C LYS A 238 18.05 -15.27 8.47
N PRO A 239 18.69 -15.87 9.49
CA PRO A 239 19.77 -15.20 10.22
C PRO A 239 20.88 -14.79 9.25
N SER A 240 21.31 -13.55 9.39
CA SER A 240 22.47 -13.02 8.68
C SER A 240 23.76 -13.59 9.28
N TRP A 241 24.85 -13.61 8.51
CA TRP A 241 26.16 -14.01 9.05
C TRP A 241 26.57 -13.16 10.26
N LYS A 242 26.12 -11.90 10.33
CA LYS A 242 26.37 -11.00 11.47
C LYS A 242 25.67 -11.48 12.73
N GLU A 243 24.40 -11.90 12.63
CA GLU A 243 23.66 -12.46 13.75
C GLU A 243 24.24 -13.80 14.18
N THR A 244 24.56 -14.68 13.22
CA THR A 244 25.25 -15.94 13.52
C THR A 244 26.57 -15.68 14.22
N PHE A 245 27.39 -14.76 13.72
CA PHE A 245 28.66 -14.37 14.32
C PHE A 245 28.47 -13.83 15.74
N LEU A 246 27.58 -12.85 15.94
CA LEU A 246 27.31 -12.30 17.27
C LEU A 246 26.72 -13.33 18.24
N SER A 247 25.90 -14.27 17.75
CA SER A 247 25.40 -15.39 18.54
C SER A 247 26.54 -16.30 18.98
N ASN A 248 27.44 -16.66 18.07
CA ASN A 248 28.62 -17.50 18.37
C ASN A 248 29.58 -16.81 19.33
N ILE A 249 29.79 -15.49 19.19
CA ILE A 249 30.63 -14.73 20.13
C ILE A 249 30.01 -14.72 21.53
N ARG A 250 28.68 -14.63 21.65
CA ARG A 250 27.97 -14.66 22.96
C ARG A 250 28.02 -16.01 23.66
N THR A 251 28.34 -17.10 22.96
CA THR A 251 28.50 -18.44 23.55
C THR A 251 29.93 -18.73 23.98
N LEU A 252 30.89 -17.82 23.74
CA LEU A 252 32.24 -17.97 24.26
C LEU A 252 32.21 -17.65 25.74
N ASP A 253 32.33 -18.69 26.59
CA ASP A 253 32.66 -18.48 27.99
C ASP A 253 34.10 -17.98 28.07
N LEU A 254 34.24 -16.77 28.59
CA LEU A 254 35.53 -16.27 29.02
C LEU A 254 35.70 -16.78 30.44
N ASP A 255 36.39 -17.91 30.60
CA ASP A 255 36.97 -18.28 31.88
C ASP A 255 37.98 -17.18 32.26
N LEU A 256 37.51 -16.18 32.99
CA LEU A 256 38.28 -15.11 33.63
C LEU A 256 38.32 -15.33 35.13
#